data_AF-A0A1S2HSA1-F1
#
_entry.id   AF-A0A1S2HSA1-F1
#
_cell.length_a   1.000
_cell.length_b   1.000
_cell.length_c   1.000
_cell.angle_alpha   90.00
_cell.angle_beta   90.00
_cell.angle_gamma   90.00
#
_symmetry.space_group_name_H-M   'P 1'
#
loop_
_entity.id
_entity.type
_entity.pdbx_description
1 polymer ?
#
loop_
_entity_poly.entity_id
_entity_poly.type
_entity_poly.pdbx_seq_one_letter_code
_entity_poly.pdbx_strand_id
1 'polypeptide(L)'
;MTGHGVVRRSVLDSPVSRAGWLAATALGLAIGVPLSTGRIRVVDGLVVCTGLPRWVFRRGGTCVGSVYLTRDNDGDRVLRHERVHVDQWRRYGVLMPVLYAVAGRDPLRNRFEVEAGLEDGGYR
;
A
#
# COMPACT_ATOMS: atom_id res chain seq x y z
N MET A 1 -16.97 -17.95 21.25
CA MET A 1 -16.44 -16.73 21.88
C MET A 1 -15.05 -17.04 22.40
N THR A 2 -14.02 -16.42 21.82
CA THR A 2 -12.60 -16.24 22.24
C THR A 2 -11.86 -15.91 20.93
N GLY A 3 -11.48 -14.68 20.61
CA GLY A 3 -10.82 -13.67 21.45
C GLY A 3 -9.31 -13.74 21.17
N HIS A 4 -8.72 -12.61 20.83
CA HIS A 4 -7.27 -12.31 20.70
C HIS A 4 -6.65 -12.33 19.29
N GLY A 5 -6.83 -11.20 18.61
CA GLY A 5 -5.93 -10.70 17.58
C GLY A 5 -6.07 -9.19 17.39
N VAL A 6 -6.38 -8.44 18.45
CA VAL A 6 -6.42 -6.97 18.41
C VAL A 6 -5.00 -6.48 18.23
N VAL A 7 -4.69 -6.12 16.98
CA VAL A 7 -3.75 -5.10 16.51
C VAL A 7 -2.84 -4.56 17.60
N ARG A 8 -1.56 -4.97 17.55
CA ARG A 8 -0.48 -4.22 18.21
C ARG A 8 -0.46 -2.82 17.57
N ARG A 9 -1.18 -1.85 18.14
CA ARG A 9 -0.95 -0.43 17.90
C ARG A 9 0.49 -0.15 18.31
N SER A 10 1.39 -0.10 17.34
CA SER A 10 2.78 0.24 17.57
C SER A 10 2.87 1.62 18.20
N VAL A 11 3.69 1.75 19.24
CA VAL A 11 4.02 2.97 19.99
C VAL A 11 4.83 3.97 19.13
N LEU A 12 4.66 3.95 17.80
CA LEU A 12 5.41 4.73 16.81
C LEU A 12 4.50 5.51 15.85
N ASP A 13 3.19 5.55 16.10
CA ASP A 13 2.25 6.40 15.37
C ASP A 13 2.43 7.86 15.80
N SER A 14 3.39 8.55 15.20
CA SER A 14 3.58 9.99 15.45
C SER A 14 2.57 10.82 14.64
N PRO A 15 2.17 12.02 15.13
CA PRO A 15 1.37 12.96 14.34
C PRO A 15 2.00 13.29 12.97
N VAL A 16 3.33 13.31 12.89
CA VAL A 16 4.08 13.53 11.64
C VAL A 16 3.90 12.36 10.67
N SER A 17 4.00 11.12 11.15
CA SER A 17 3.76 9.92 10.34
C SER A 17 2.33 9.92 9.79
N ARG A 18 1.35 10.27 10.64
CA ARG A 18 -0.05 10.39 10.24
C ARG A 18 -0.28 11.48 9.20
N ALA A 19 0.30 12.67 9.38
CA ALA A 19 0.23 13.74 8.39
C ALA A 19 0.85 13.31 7.06
N GLY A 20 1.99 12.62 7.11
CA GLY A 20 2.65 12.09 5.92
C GLY A 20 1.84 11.03 5.19
N TRP A 21 1.20 10.11 5.92
CA TRP A 21 0.27 9.14 5.36
C TRP A 21 -0.95 9.81 4.69
N LEU A 22 -1.53 10.83 5.33
CA LEU A 22 -2.64 11.59 4.76
C LEU A 22 -2.23 12.34 3.49
N ALA A 23 -1.06 12.99 3.49
CA ALA A 23 -0.52 13.66 2.31
C ALA A 23 -0.27 12.67 1.16
N ALA A 24 0.33 11.51 1.44
CA ALA A 24 0.53 10.46 0.46
C ALA A 24 -0.80 9.91 -0.07
N THR A 25 -1.81 9.75 0.79
CA THR A 25 -3.16 9.33 0.38
C THR A 25 -3.80 10.36 -0.55
N ALA A 26 -3.70 11.65 -0.22
CA ALA A 26 -4.20 12.72 -1.07
C ALA A 26 -3.51 12.74 -2.44
N LEU A 27 -2.19 12.56 -2.49
CA LEU A 27 -1.44 12.42 -3.74
C LEU A 27 -1.88 11.19 -4.54
N GLY A 28 -2.02 10.04 -3.88
CA GLY A 28 -2.52 8.81 -4.48
C GLY A 28 -3.91 8.99 -5.09
N LEU A 29 -4.82 9.72 -4.41
CA LEU A 29 -6.15 10.04 -4.92
C LEU A 29 -6.08 11.00 -6.11
N ALA A 30 -5.26 12.06 -6.01
CA ALA A 30 -5.10 13.06 -7.06
C ALA A 30 -4.57 12.46 -8.37
N ILE A 31 -3.82 11.36 -8.30
CA ILE A 31 -3.36 10.61 -9.47
C ILE A 31 -4.39 9.53 -9.86
N GLY A 32 -4.83 8.74 -8.88
CA GLY A 32 -5.62 7.53 -9.07
C GLY A 32 -7.03 7.80 -9.59
N VAL A 33 -7.74 8.76 -9.00
CA VAL A 33 -9.12 9.09 -9.39
C VAL A 33 -9.22 9.54 -10.85
N PRO A 34 -8.45 10.53 -11.33
CA PRO A 34 -8.59 10.99 -12.72
C PRO A 34 -8.06 10.00 -13.77
N LEU A 35 -7.14 9.10 -13.41
CA LEU A 35 -6.56 8.13 -14.35
C LEU A 35 -7.24 6.75 -14.32
N SER A 36 -8.14 6.51 -13.37
CA SER A 36 -8.89 5.24 -13.31
C SER A 36 -9.88 5.17 -14.47
N THR A 37 -9.86 4.05 -15.18
CA THR A 37 -10.89 3.71 -16.18
C THR A 37 -11.81 2.60 -15.69
N GLY A 38 -11.40 1.88 -14.65
CA GLY A 38 -12.21 0.87 -13.96
C GLY A 38 -12.96 1.42 -12.76
N ARG A 39 -13.71 0.54 -12.08
CA ARG A 39 -14.46 0.89 -10.86
C ARG A 39 -13.49 1.18 -9.71
N ILE A 40 -13.59 2.37 -9.13
CA ILE A 40 -12.92 2.72 -7.86
C ILE A 40 -13.70 2.07 -6.72
N ARG A 41 -13.00 1.38 -5.84
CA ARG A 41 -13.59 0.64 -4.70
C ARG A 41 -12.87 1.01 -3.41
N VAL A 42 -13.57 0.93 -2.29
CA VAL A 42 -12.93 0.99 -0.97
C VAL A 42 -13.05 -0.38 -0.33
N VAL A 43 -11.93 -1.01 -0.01
CA VAL A 43 -11.87 -2.35 0.59
C VAL A 43 -11.00 -2.28 1.83
N ASP A 44 -11.61 -2.46 3.01
CA ASP A 44 -10.91 -2.43 4.31
C ASP A 44 -10.01 -1.19 4.51
N GLY A 45 -10.48 -0.02 4.07
CA GLY A 45 -9.75 1.25 4.18
C GLY A 45 -8.69 1.49 3.10
N LEU A 46 -8.56 0.60 2.11
CA LEU A 46 -7.76 0.79 0.90
C LEU A 46 -8.66 1.30 -0.24
N VAL A 47 -8.31 2.44 -0.83
CA VAL A 47 -8.95 2.95 -2.05
C VAL A 47 -8.26 2.29 -3.25
N VAL A 48 -8.98 1.43 -3.96
CA VAL A 48 -8.47 0.65 -5.08
C VAL A 48 -8.86 1.34 -6.38
N CYS A 49 -7.87 1.87 -7.10
CA CYS A 49 -7.99 2.52 -8.39
C CYS A 49 -7.48 1.56 -9.48
N THR A 50 -8.33 1.29 -10.49
CA THR A 50 -8.10 0.25 -11.52
C THR A 50 -8.18 0.81 -12.94
N GLY A 51 -7.60 0.09 -13.89
CA GLY A 51 -7.55 0.49 -15.30
C GLY A 51 -6.52 1.59 -15.59
N LEU A 52 -5.54 1.80 -14.71
CA LEU A 52 -4.54 2.86 -14.89
C LEU A 52 -3.52 2.54 -16.00
N PRO A 53 -2.93 3.57 -16.63
CA PRO A 53 -1.76 3.41 -17.49
C PRO A 53 -0.57 2.77 -16.74
N ARG A 54 0.15 1.88 -17.41
CA ARG A 54 1.29 1.13 -16.81
C ARG A 54 2.46 2.01 -16.35
N TRP A 55 2.55 3.26 -16.80
CA TRP A 55 3.60 4.18 -16.40
C TRP A 55 3.36 4.80 -15.00
N VAL A 56 2.15 4.69 -14.45
CA VAL A 56 1.78 5.28 -13.15
C VAL A 56 2.33 4.46 -11.97
N PHE A 57 2.44 3.15 -12.14
CA PHE A 57 2.82 2.21 -11.09
C PHE A 57 3.96 1.31 -11.56
N ARG A 58 4.57 0.58 -10.63
CA ARG A 58 5.57 -0.44 -10.96
C ARG A 58 4.96 -1.83 -10.86
N ARG A 59 5.50 -2.79 -11.63
CA ARG A 59 5.08 -4.20 -11.61
C ARG A 59 3.55 -4.34 -11.76
N GLY A 60 2.87 -5.00 -10.83
CA GLY A 60 1.43 -5.19 -10.81
C GLY A 60 0.65 -4.04 -10.16
N GLY A 61 1.30 -3.16 -9.40
CA GLY A 61 0.64 -2.05 -8.73
C GLY A 61 1.54 -1.34 -7.73
N THR A 62 1.05 -0.26 -7.14
CA THR A 62 1.79 0.48 -6.11
C THR A 62 0.82 1.11 -5.12
N CYS A 63 1.07 0.89 -3.82
CA CYS A 63 0.35 1.56 -2.74
C CYS A 63 1.01 2.89 -2.36
N VAL A 64 0.22 3.97 -2.38
CA VAL A 64 0.61 5.32 -1.97
C VAL A 64 -0.35 5.80 -0.89
N GLY A 65 0.11 5.85 0.36
CA GLY A 65 -0.75 6.11 1.50
C GLY A 65 -1.80 4.99 1.66
N SER A 66 -3.08 5.34 1.52
CA SER A 66 -4.21 4.39 1.48
C SER A 66 -4.77 4.14 0.07
N VAL A 67 -4.03 4.48 -0.99
CA VAL A 67 -4.49 4.31 -2.37
C VAL A 67 -3.64 3.28 -3.07
N TYR A 68 -4.29 2.24 -3.60
CA TYR A 68 -3.66 1.26 -4.46
C TYR A 68 -3.93 1.58 -5.93
N LEU A 69 -2.83 1.79 -6.67
CA LEU A 69 -2.85 2.12 -8.09
C LEU A 69 -2.47 0.87 -8.88
N THR A 70 -3.39 0.35 -9.67
CA THR A 70 -3.14 -0.81 -10.53
C THR A 70 -3.90 -0.70 -11.86
N ARG A 71 -3.56 -1.56 -12.82
CA ARG A 71 -4.37 -1.78 -14.01
C ARG A 71 -5.44 -2.84 -13.75
N ASP A 72 -5.01 -4.03 -13.35
CA ASP A 72 -5.81 -5.26 -13.34
C ASP A 72 -5.41 -6.25 -12.22
N ASN A 73 -4.49 -5.87 -11.33
CA ASN A 73 -4.01 -6.74 -10.26
C ASN A 73 -4.76 -6.42 -8.95
N ASP A 74 -6.06 -6.71 -8.87
CA ASP A 74 -6.94 -6.25 -7.79
C ASP A 74 -7.70 -7.37 -7.05
N GLY A 75 -7.16 -8.60 -7.11
CA GLY A 75 -7.70 -9.77 -6.43
C GLY A 75 -7.39 -9.84 -4.92
N ASP A 76 -8.13 -10.68 -4.18
CA ASP A 76 -8.11 -10.68 -2.72
C ASP A 76 -6.73 -10.90 -2.09
N ARG A 77 -5.88 -11.73 -2.70
CA ARG A 77 -4.50 -11.99 -2.21
C ARG A 77 -3.67 -10.70 -2.20
N VAL A 78 -3.61 -10.01 -3.33
CA VAL A 78 -2.83 -8.78 -3.42
C VAL A 78 -3.47 -7.67 -2.59
N LEU A 79 -4.80 -7.60 -2.48
CA LEU A 79 -5.42 -6.62 -1.58
C LEU A 79 -5.04 -6.84 -0.10
N ARG A 80 -4.77 -8.07 0.35
CA ARG A 80 -4.20 -8.32 1.68
C ARG A 80 -2.76 -7.82 1.80
N HIS A 81 -1.94 -8.08 0.78
CA HIS A 81 -0.57 -7.58 0.69
C HIS A 81 -0.53 -6.05 0.78
N GLU A 82 -1.34 -5.34 0.00
CA GLU A 82 -1.37 -3.88 -0.02
C GLU A 82 -1.85 -3.25 1.29
N ARG A 83 -2.67 -3.94 2.10
CA ARG A 83 -3.05 -3.45 3.43
C ARG A 83 -1.86 -3.36 4.38
N VAL A 84 -0.90 -4.26 4.26
CA VAL A 84 0.34 -4.19 5.04
C VAL A 84 1.13 -2.93 4.62
N HIS A 85 1.16 -2.60 3.33
CA HIS A 85 1.74 -1.34 2.87
C HIS A 85 1.01 -0.10 3.43
N VAL A 86 -0.32 -0.14 3.59
CA VAL A 86 -1.06 0.95 4.27
C VAL A 86 -0.59 1.12 5.72
N ASP A 87 -0.41 0.03 6.46
CA ASP A 87 0.06 0.09 7.84
C ASP A 87 1.53 0.56 7.92
N GLN A 88 2.37 0.16 6.96
CA GLN A 88 3.72 0.71 6.81
C GLN A 88 3.68 2.22 6.51
N TRP A 89 2.80 2.68 5.62
CA TRP A 89 2.60 4.11 5.36
C TRP A 89 2.12 4.86 6.61
N ARG A 90 1.20 4.30 7.39
CA ARG A 90 0.75 4.92 8.66
C ARG A 90 1.91 5.07 9.66
N ARG A 91 2.80 4.08 9.72
CA ARG A 91 3.96 4.07 10.61
C ARG A 91 5.06 5.03 10.18
N TYR A 92 5.42 5.02 8.88
CA TYR A 92 6.59 5.73 8.36
C TYR A 92 6.26 7.05 7.66
N GLY A 93 4.99 7.29 7.32
CA GLY A 93 4.53 8.50 6.63
C GLY A 93 5.33 8.77 5.36
N VAL A 94 5.74 10.03 5.17
CA VAL A 94 6.54 10.48 4.01
C VAL A 94 7.91 9.82 3.90
N LEU A 95 8.43 9.18 4.95
CA LEU A 95 9.72 8.48 4.88
C LEU A 95 9.61 7.12 4.19
N MET A 96 8.40 6.60 4.00
CA MET A 96 8.17 5.26 3.44
C MET A 96 8.91 5.03 2.11
N PRO A 97 8.84 5.91 1.09
CA PRO A 97 9.55 5.70 -0.19
C PRO A 97 11.07 5.64 -0.03
N VAL A 98 11.64 6.43 0.87
CA VAL A 98 13.08 6.47 1.15
C VAL A 98 13.52 5.18 1.82
N LEU A 99 12.82 4.78 2.88
CA LEU A 99 13.12 3.54 3.60
C LEU A 99 12.97 2.32 2.69
N TYR A 100 11.93 2.30 1.85
CA TYR A 100 11.70 1.25 0.87
C TYR A 100 12.85 1.14 -0.13
N ALA A 101 13.35 2.27 -0.64
CA ALA A 101 14.48 2.29 -1.56
C ALA A 101 15.77 1.78 -0.91
N VAL A 102 16.03 2.17 0.35
CA VAL A 102 17.18 1.70 1.14
C VAL A 102 17.10 0.20 1.42
N ALA A 103 15.89 -0.35 1.59
CA ALA A 103 15.67 -1.79 1.77
C ALA A 103 15.96 -2.64 0.51
N GLY A 104 16.30 -2.01 -0.63
CA GLY A 104 16.75 -2.70 -1.84
C GLY A 104 15.68 -2.85 -2.91
N ARG A 105 16.13 -3.08 -4.15
CA ARG A 105 15.25 -3.19 -5.34
C ARG A 105 14.71 -4.60 -5.59
N ASP A 106 15.40 -5.61 -5.07
CA ASP A 106 15.00 -7.02 -5.16
C ASP A 106 13.83 -7.27 -4.18
N PRO A 107 12.60 -7.52 -4.68
CA PRO A 107 11.44 -7.66 -3.82
C PRO A 107 11.53 -8.88 -2.90
N LEU A 108 12.22 -9.95 -3.33
CA LEU A 108 12.39 -11.16 -2.51
C LEU A 108 13.27 -10.91 -1.27
N ARG A 109 14.03 -9.82 -1.26
CA ARG A 109 14.90 -9.41 -0.15
C ARG A 109 14.47 -8.12 0.51
N ASN A 110 13.55 -7.37 -0.08
CA ASN A 110 13.08 -6.12 0.49
C ASN A 110 12.20 -6.42 1.71
N ARG A 111 12.63 -5.98 2.89
CA ARG A 111 11.93 -6.27 4.16
C ARG A 111 10.45 -5.86 4.16
N PHE A 112 10.07 -4.82 3.39
CA PHE A 112 8.69 -4.33 3.34
C PHE A 112 7.80 -5.25 2.51
N GLU A 113 8.34 -5.82 1.43
CA GLU A 113 7.69 -6.82 0.57
C GLU A 113 7.56 -8.17 1.30
N VAL A 114 8.62 -8.55 2.04
CA VAL A 114 8.61 -9.75 2.90
C VAL A 114 7.55 -9.63 4.00
N GLU A 115 7.50 -8.50 4.70
CA GLU A 115 6.47 -8.22 5.72
C GLU A 115 5.06 -8.22 5.13
N ALA A 116 4.90 -7.70 3.91
CA ALA A 116 3.62 -7.69 3.20
C ALA A 116 3.18 -9.06 2.67
N GLY A 117 4.03 -10.08 2.78
CA GLY A 117 3.74 -11.44 2.32
C GLY A 117 3.99 -11.59 0.83
N LEU A 118 5.13 -12.20 0.49
CA LEU A 118 5.59 -12.37 -0.89
C LEU A 118 4.58 -13.13 -1.77
N GLU A 119 4.02 -14.23 -1.27
CA GLU A 119 3.07 -15.02 -2.04
C GLU A 119 1.74 -14.30 -2.29
N ASP A 120 1.31 -13.44 -1.37
CA ASP A 120 0.10 -12.64 -1.52
C ASP A 120 0.35 -11.49 -2.53
N GLY A 121 1.59 -10.98 -2.60
CA GLY A 121 2.06 -10.06 -3.63
C GLY A 121 2.39 -10.70 -4.99
N GLY A 122 2.29 -12.03 -5.11
CA GLY A 122 2.51 -12.77 -6.35
C GLY A 122 3.97 -13.14 -6.64
N TYR A 123 4.87 -13.01 -5.66
CA TYR A 123 6.25 -13.45 -5.76
C TYR A 123 6.40 -14.94 -5.40
N ARG A 124 7.39 -15.63 -5.98
CA ARG A 124 7.75 -17.03 -5.75
C ARG A 124 9.25 -17.19 -5.66
#